data_AF-A0A2R7R8L0-F1
#
_entry.id   AF-A0A2R7R8L0-F1
#
_cell.length_a   1.000
_cell.length_b   1.000
_cell.length_c   1.000
_cell.angle_alpha   90.00
_cell.angle_beta   90.00
_cell.angle_gamma   90.00
#
_symmetry.space_group_name_H-M   'P 1'
#
loop_
_entity.id
_entity.type
_entity.pdbx_description
1 polymer ?
#
loop_
_entity_poly.entity_id
_entity_poly.type
_entity_poly.pdbx_seq_one_letter_code
_entity_poly.pdbx_strand_id
1 'polypeptide(L)' 'MTETTELSSAVDTSTSAAGSSTAAPTKSSGLAGLKLAQLQALASQLGISGGSRMRKGDLVTAISAHRAGTSPSKAPAKA' A
#
# COMPACT_ATOMS: atom_id res chain seq x y z
N MET A 1 4.31 -33.66 34.35
CA MET A 1 3.07 -32.93 34.05
C MET A 1 3.33 -31.49 34.47
N THR A 2 3.04 -30.51 33.59
CA THR A 2 3.62 -29.13 33.47
C THR A 2 4.98 -29.16 32.74
N GLU A 3 5.25 -28.34 31.72
CA GLU A 3 4.97 -26.90 31.59
C GLU A 3 4.66 -26.45 30.14
N THR A 4 4.02 -25.29 30.08
CA THR A 4 3.31 -24.59 29.01
C THR A 4 4.16 -24.22 27.78
N THR A 5 3.66 -24.54 26.58
CA THR A 5 4.15 -23.96 25.32
C THR A 5 3.47 -22.60 25.09
N GLU A 6 4.11 -21.52 25.54
CA GLU A 6 3.77 -20.14 25.20
C GLU A 6 4.45 -19.77 23.88
N LEU A 7 3.76 -19.95 22.75
CA LEU A 7 4.14 -19.35 21.47
C LEU A 7 3.59 -17.92 21.41
N SER A 8 4.28 -16.97 22.04
CA SER A 8 4.09 -15.54 21.75
C SER A 8 4.76 -15.22 20.41
N SER A 9 4.01 -15.43 19.32
CA SER A 9 4.33 -14.83 18.03
C SER A 9 3.67 -13.46 17.95
N ALA A 10 4.43 -12.43 18.32
CA ALA A 10 4.10 -11.05 18.01
C ALA A 10 5.33 -10.42 17.36
N VAL A 11 5.49 -10.69 16.07
CA VAL A 11 6.41 -9.93 15.20
C VAL A 11 5.69 -8.67 14.73
N ASP A 12 5.33 -7.78 15.65
CA ASP A 12 4.95 -6.42 15.28
C ASP A 12 6.01 -5.48 15.83
N THR A 13 6.99 -5.18 14.98
CA THR A 13 7.56 -3.84 14.76
C THR A 13 8.63 -4.03 13.70
N SER A 14 8.20 -4.27 12.46
CA SER A 14 9.08 -3.99 11.33
C SER A 14 9.17 -2.47 11.23
N THR A 15 10.16 -1.92 11.94
CA THR A 15 10.86 -0.66 11.69
C THR A 15 10.42 -0.02 10.37
N SER A 16 9.48 0.92 10.46
CA SER A 16 9.10 1.75 9.33
C SER A 16 10.26 2.71 9.09
N ALA A 17 11.16 2.30 8.21
CA ALA A 17 12.37 3.03 7.84
C ALA A 17 11.99 4.41 7.28
N ALA A 18 12.50 5.45 7.95
CA ALA A 18 12.71 6.75 7.35
C ALA A 18 13.71 6.61 6.20
N GLY A 19 13.37 7.14 5.03
CA GLY A 19 14.36 7.37 3.97
C GLY A 19 13.82 7.31 2.55
N SER A 20 13.71 8.49 1.95
CA SER A 20 13.79 8.75 0.50
C SER A 20 12.52 8.56 -0.34
N SER A 21 11.94 9.68 -0.76
CA SER A 21 11.83 9.97 -2.20
C SER A 21 11.34 11.40 -2.44
N THR A 22 12.30 12.27 -2.77
CA THR A 22 12.07 13.40 -3.67
C THR A 22 11.48 12.86 -4.98
N ALA A 23 10.16 12.94 -5.14
CA ALA A 23 9.52 13.08 -6.44
C ALA A 23 8.01 13.15 -6.23
N ALA A 24 7.44 14.32 -6.51
CA ALA A 24 6.01 14.53 -6.68
C ALA A 24 5.37 13.36 -7.46
N PRO A 25 4.35 12.66 -6.92
CA PRO A 25 3.67 11.64 -7.70
C PRO A 25 2.51 12.28 -8.43
N THR A 26 2.79 13.04 -9.47
CA THR A 26 1.84 13.26 -10.57
C THR A 26 1.68 11.95 -11.37
N LYS A 27 1.17 10.90 -10.73
CA LYS A 27 1.04 9.58 -11.38
C LYS A 27 -0.36 9.00 -11.18
N SER A 28 -1.38 9.76 -11.55
CA SER A 28 -2.74 9.23 -11.70
C SER A 28 -3.04 8.75 -13.12
N SER A 29 -2.31 9.22 -14.14
CA SER A 29 -2.63 8.91 -15.55
C SER A 29 -2.14 7.54 -16.03
N GLY A 30 -1.25 6.87 -15.29
CA GLY A 30 -0.66 5.60 -15.72
C GLY A 30 -1.55 4.37 -15.53
N LEU A 31 -2.46 4.35 -14.55
CA LEU A 31 -3.15 3.11 -14.15
C LEU A 31 -4.17 2.62 -15.18
N ALA A 32 -4.81 3.53 -15.93
CA ALA A 32 -5.83 3.18 -16.91
C ALA A 32 -5.25 2.44 -18.14
N GLY A 33 -4.00 2.74 -18.51
CA GLY A 33 -3.29 2.12 -19.63
C GLY A 33 -2.48 0.87 -19.28
N LEU A 34 -2.33 0.54 -17.99
CA LEU A 34 -1.56 -0.63 -17.53
C LEU A 34 -2.37 -1.93 -17.62
N LYS A 35 -1.65 -3.03 -17.93
CA LYS A 35 -2.23 -4.38 -18.00
C LYS A 35 -2.67 -4.85 -16.62
N LEU A 36 -3.67 -5.73 -16.58
CA LEU A 36 -4.22 -6.29 -15.33
C LEU A 36 -3.13 -6.95 -14.46
N ALA A 37 -2.20 -7.69 -15.07
CA ALA A 37 -1.07 -8.29 -14.35
C ALA A 37 -0.15 -7.25 -13.67
N GLN A 38 0.08 -6.10 -14.32
CA GLN A 38 0.86 -5.00 -13.72
C GLN A 38 0.09 -4.33 -12.57
N LEU A 39 -1.23 -4.18 -12.70
CA LEU A 39 -2.06 -3.66 -11.62
C LEU A 39 -2.04 -4.60 -10.41
N GLN A 40 -2.10 -5.91 -10.62
CA GLN A 40 -2.01 -6.91 -9.55
C GLN A 40 -0.64 -6.88 -8.85
N ALA A 41 0.46 -6.80 -9.61
CA ALA A 41 1.79 -6.71 -9.03
C ALA A 41 1.95 -5.43 -8.17
N LEU A 42 1.44 -4.29 -8.65
CA LEU A 42 1.42 -3.05 -7.89
C LEU A 42 0.56 -3.16 -6.63
N ALA A 43 -0.62 -3.77 -6.73
CA ALA A 43 -1.51 -3.98 -5.59
C ALA A 43 -0.86 -4.86 -4.51
N SER A 44 -0.20 -5.96 -4.90
CA SER A 44 0.56 -6.81 -3.98
C SER A 44 1.70 -6.05 -3.29
N GLN A 45 2.43 -5.22 -4.04
CA GLN A 45 3.52 -4.40 -3.48
C GLN A 45 3.02 -3.32 -2.52
N LEU A 46 1.81 -2.79 -2.75
CA LEU A 46 1.16 -1.84 -1.85
C LEU A 46 0.49 -2.51 -0.64
N GLY A 47 0.51 -3.85 -0.54
CA GLY A 47 -0.15 -4.58 0.54
C GLY A 47 -1.67 -4.65 0.41
N ILE A 48 -2.23 -4.38 -0.78
CA ILE A 48 -3.66 -4.50 -1.06
C ILE A 48 -4.01 -5.99 -1.17
N SER A 49 -4.33 -6.59 -0.02
CA SER A 49 -4.76 -7.99 0.07
C SER A 49 -6.03 -8.22 -0.76
N GLY A 50 -6.05 -9.29 -1.56
CA GLY A 50 -7.15 -9.59 -2.48
C GLY A 50 -7.03 -8.95 -3.87
N GLY A 51 -6.01 -8.12 -4.14
CA GLY A 51 -5.80 -7.49 -5.45
C GLY A 51 -5.73 -8.48 -6.62
N SER A 52 -5.22 -9.69 -6.40
CA SER A 52 -5.15 -10.75 -7.42
C SER A 52 -6.51 -11.31 -7.84
N ARG A 53 -7.58 -11.14 -7.04
CA ARG A 53 -8.94 -11.60 -7.35
C ARG A 53 -9.82 -10.50 -7.95
N MET A 54 -9.41 -9.24 -7.81
CA MET A 54 -10.16 -8.05 -8.23
C MET A 54 -10.12 -7.85 -9.75
N ARG A 55 -11.18 -7.26 -10.32
CA ARG A 55 -11.18 -6.87 -11.74
C ARG A 55 -10.37 -5.59 -11.94
N LYS A 56 -10.00 -5.28 -13.19
CA LYS A 56 -9.22 -4.07 -13.53
C LYS A 56 -9.81 -2.81 -12.93
N GLY A 57 -11.14 -2.63 -13.00
CA GLY A 57 -11.82 -1.46 -12.41
C GLY A 57 -11.61 -1.38 -10.90
N ASP A 58 -11.91 -2.47 -10.18
CA ASP A 58 -11.75 -2.54 -8.73
C ASP A 58 -10.29 -2.36 -8.30
N LEU A 59 -9.34 -2.96 -9.02
CA LEU A 59 -7.90 -2.80 -8.80
C LEU A 59 -7.44 -1.35 -8.94
N VAL A 60 -7.85 -0.67 -10.03
CA VAL A 60 -7.49 0.75 -10.25
C VAL A 60 -8.05 1.62 -9.14
N THR A 61 -9.29 1.36 -8.71
CA THR A 61 -9.92 2.08 -7.60
C THR A 61 -9.19 1.84 -6.29
N ALA A 62 -8.89 0.58 -5.93
CA ALA A 62 -8.19 0.25 -4.69
C ALA A 62 -6.77 0.84 -4.64
N ILE A 63 -6.02 0.73 -5.75
CA ILE A 63 -4.68 1.34 -5.85
C ILE A 63 -4.78 2.86 -5.74
N SER A 64 -5.73 3.49 -6.44
CA SER A 64 -5.91 4.95 -6.39
C SER A 64 -6.34 5.42 -5.00
N ALA A 65 -7.27 4.71 -4.35
CA ALA A 65 -7.73 4.99 -3.01
C ALA A 65 -6.61 4.84 -1.98
N HIS A 66 -5.80 3.77 -2.07
CA HIS A 66 -4.63 3.58 -1.20
C HIS A 66 -3.60 4.70 -1.40
N ARG A 67 -3.34 5.09 -2.66
CA ARG A 67 -2.41 6.18 -3.01
C ARG A 67 -2.93 7.57 -2.64
N ALA A 68 -4.24 7.77 -2.63
CA ALA A 68 -4.87 9.01 -2.17
C ALA A 68 -4.94 9.08 -0.64
N GLY A 69 -5.21 7.96 0.03
CA GLY A 69 -5.24 7.86 1.50
C GLY A 69 -3.86 7.98 2.15
N THR A 70 -2.79 7.57 1.46
CA THR A 70 -1.40 7.84 1.87
C THR A 70 -0.90 9.23 1.50
N SER A 71 -1.71 10.06 0.82
CA SER A 71 -1.35 11.45 0.56
C SER A 71 -1.45 12.20 1.89
N PRO A 72 -0.35 12.75 2.44
CA PRO A 72 -0.39 13.45 3.72
C PRO A 72 -1.21 14.73 3.58
N SER A 73 -2.50 14.63 3.82
CA SER A 73 -3.40 15.77 3.96
C SER A 73 -3.24 16.36 5.36
N LYS A 74 -2.14 17.09 5.58
CA LYS A 74 -1.91 18.06 6.68
C LYS A 74 -0.55 18.71 6.37
N ALA A 75 -0.36 20.01 6.22
CA ALA A 75 -1.05 21.18 6.77
C ALA A 75 -0.81 22.40 5.85
N PRO A 76 -1.64 23.45 5.95
CA PRO A 76 -1.54 24.63 5.10
C PRO A 76 -0.26 25.42 5.40
N ALA A 77 0.28 26.03 4.35
CA ALA A 77 1.21 27.14 4.45
C ALA A 77 0.76 28.09 5.56
N LYS A 78 1.62 28.32 6.56
CA LYS A 78 1.49 29.50 7.41
C LYS A 78 2.85 29.97 7.90
N ALA A 79 3.20 31.13 7.32
CA ALA A 79 3.99 32.26 7.82
C ALA A 79 5.44 32.03 8.21
#